data_AF-A0AAD5QYT4-F1
#
_entry.id   AF-A0AAD5QYT4-F1
#
_cell.length_a   1.000
_cell.length_b   1.000
_cell.length_c   1.000
_cell.angle_alpha   90.00
_cell.angle_beta   90.00
_cell.angle_gamma   90.00
#
_symmetry.space_group_name_H-M   'P 1'
#
loop_
_entity.id
_entity.type
_entity.pdbx_description
1 polymer ?
#
loop_
_entity_poly.entity_id
_entity_poly.type
_entity_poly.pdbx_seq_one_letter_code
_entity_poly.pdbx_strand_id
1 'polypeptide(L)'
;MPVEEYEAKWDRLAKGYYQKCLDEDELENTGLTAIKEILDWVGGWPTLKGSNWKEWHYSWEEQLAIVMNRTGVNAVILELAVTHDPANSSHSVIEIDQPKWGVGSRWPYLMGTDDPMLKNYTHLMTLTAMNLGAERRLAEREMHEAMEFELKLVNFSADDMIRRDPDRGNNRFQLWQLKNHFPLIDFEKYVNTVFRGLANVSPNHTIIIREIEYFSGIQVGRLCDIVGHHDGHASGKVVR
;
A
#
# COMPACT_ATOMS: atom_id res chain seq x y z
N MET A 1 19.71 29.17 -5.75
CA MET A 1 19.40 30.11 -4.65
C MET A 1 20.22 29.68 -3.43
N PRO A 2 21.13 30.51 -2.91
CA PRO A 2 21.87 30.19 -1.69
C PRO A 2 20.94 30.20 -0.47
N VAL A 3 21.29 29.39 0.53
CA VAL A 3 20.64 29.36 1.85
C VAL A 3 21.39 30.35 2.73
N GLU A 4 20.71 31.39 3.19
CA GLU A 4 21.34 32.44 4.00
C GLU A 4 21.00 32.25 5.48
N GLU A 5 21.96 32.46 6.38
CA GLU A 5 21.77 32.15 7.81
C GLU A 5 20.68 33.00 8.49
N TYR A 6 20.46 34.23 8.01
CA TYR A 6 19.47 35.15 8.57
C TYR A 6 18.02 34.82 8.16
N GLU A 7 17.82 33.88 7.24
CA GLU A 7 16.49 33.51 6.75
C GLU A 7 15.70 32.70 7.77
N ALA A 8 14.37 32.77 7.66
CA ALA A 8 13.51 31.97 8.50
C ALA A 8 13.80 30.47 8.31
N LYS A 9 13.56 29.69 9.36
CA LYS A 9 13.84 28.24 9.35
C LYS A 9 13.15 27.52 8.18
N TRP A 10 11.92 27.91 7.85
CA TRP A 10 11.13 27.34 6.76
C TRP A 10 11.72 27.67 5.38
N ASP A 11 12.20 28.89 5.18
CA ASP A 11 12.83 29.31 3.93
C ASP A 11 14.14 28.54 3.70
N ARG A 12 14.96 28.41 4.74
CA ARG A 12 16.20 27.63 4.68
C ARG A 12 15.93 26.16 4.38
N LEU A 13 14.90 25.58 4.99
CA LEU A 13 14.50 24.20 4.74
C LEU A 13 14.05 23.99 3.28
N ALA A 14 13.17 24.87 2.78
CA ALA A 14 12.66 24.79 1.41
C ALA A 14 13.79 24.94 0.38
N LYS A 15 14.67 25.92 0.57
CA LYS A 15 15.83 26.14 -0.30
C LYS A 15 16.83 24.99 -0.23
N GLY A 16 17.11 24.47 0.96
CA GLY A 16 18.02 23.33 1.14
C GLY A 16 17.48 22.06 0.48
N TYR A 17 16.17 21.80 0.60
CA TYR A 17 15.51 20.71 -0.12
C TYR A 17 15.63 20.89 -1.63
N TYR A 18 15.33 22.09 -2.14
CA TYR A 18 15.47 22.41 -3.56
C TYR A 18 16.90 22.21 -4.08
N GLN A 19 17.92 22.65 -3.33
CA GLN A 19 19.32 22.44 -3.70
C GLN A 19 19.67 20.96 -3.81
N LYS A 20 19.22 20.13 -2.86
CA LYS A 20 19.45 18.67 -2.92
C LYS A 20 18.77 18.02 -4.13
N CYS A 21 17.61 18.51 -4.56
CA CYS A 21 16.95 18.01 -5.77
C CYS A 21 17.68 18.38 -7.07
N LEU A 22 18.51 19.43 -7.07
CA LEU A 22 19.27 19.86 -8.24
C LEU A 22 20.66 19.24 -8.33
N ASP A 23 21.14 18.59 -7.26
CA ASP A 23 22.44 17.94 -7.22
C ASP A 23 22.37 16.56 -7.88
N GLU A 24 22.28 16.55 -9.21
CA GLU A 24 22.17 15.32 -10.01
C GLU A 24 23.40 14.41 -9.83
N ASP A 25 24.59 14.97 -9.64
CA ASP A 25 25.81 14.20 -9.42
C ASP A 25 25.74 13.38 -8.12
N GLU A 26 25.29 13.98 -7.02
CA GLU A 26 25.09 13.25 -5.77
C GLU A 26 23.99 12.19 -5.91
N LEU A 27 22.89 12.51 -6.61
CA LEU A 27 21.78 11.58 -6.84
C LEU A 27 22.22 10.35 -7.66
N GLU A 28 23.01 10.53 -8.72
CA GLU A 28 23.54 9.43 -9.52
C GLU A 28 24.52 8.55 -8.72
N ASN A 29 25.33 9.17 -7.85
CA ASN A 29 26.30 8.45 -7.02
C ASN A 29 25.65 7.67 -5.87
N THR A 30 24.56 8.17 -5.27
CA THR A 30 24.01 7.66 -4.00
C THR A 30 22.61 7.05 -4.12
N GLY A 31 21.86 7.37 -5.17
CA GLY A 31 20.43 7.07 -5.29
C GLY A 31 20.09 5.59 -5.19
N LEU A 32 20.87 4.72 -5.85
CA LEU A 32 20.69 3.27 -5.79
C LEU A 32 20.90 2.71 -4.37
N THR A 33 21.86 3.25 -3.64
CA THR A 33 22.12 2.84 -2.25
C THR A 33 20.99 3.30 -1.34
N ALA A 34 20.58 4.57 -1.46
CA ALA A 34 19.51 5.14 -0.66
C ALA A 34 18.19 4.36 -0.81
N ILE A 35 17.78 4.01 -2.04
CA ILE A 35 16.53 3.26 -2.24
C ILE A 35 16.62 1.82 -1.68
N LYS A 36 17.78 1.17 -1.77
CA LYS A 36 17.99 -0.15 -1.17
C LYS A 36 17.92 -0.13 0.34
N GLU A 37 18.50 0.90 0.97
CA GLU A 37 18.40 1.10 2.42
C GLU A 37 16.95 1.32 2.86
N ILE A 38 16.18 2.14 2.12
CA ILE A 38 14.75 2.34 2.39
C ILE A 38 14.00 1.01 2.31
N LEU A 39 14.24 0.19 1.27
CA LEU A 39 13.62 -1.12 1.13
C LEU A 39 13.96 -2.04 2.30
N ASP A 40 15.21 -2.05 2.76
CA ASP A 40 15.62 -2.83 3.93
C ASP A 40 14.96 -2.31 5.24
N TRP A 41 14.78 -0.99 5.39
CA TRP A 41 14.07 -0.41 6.52
C TRP A 41 12.60 -0.84 6.58
N VAL A 42 11.97 -1.05 5.44
CA VAL A 42 10.57 -1.49 5.38
C VAL A 42 10.43 -3.00 5.28
N GLY A 43 11.43 -3.80 5.63
CA GLY A 43 11.27 -5.27 5.67
C GLY A 43 11.56 -5.99 4.36
N GLY A 44 12.13 -5.29 3.38
CA GLY A 44 12.68 -5.84 2.14
C GLY A 44 11.64 -6.06 1.04
N TRP A 45 12.16 -6.29 -0.17
CA TRP A 45 11.38 -6.67 -1.35
C TRP A 45 11.79 -8.08 -1.79
N PRO A 46 10.89 -9.07 -1.75
CA PRO A 46 11.17 -10.46 -2.15
C PRO A 46 11.96 -10.58 -3.46
N THR A 47 11.56 -9.84 -4.50
CA THR A 47 12.19 -9.85 -5.82
C THR A 47 13.68 -9.51 -5.80
N LEU A 48 14.13 -8.66 -4.87
CA LEU A 48 15.54 -8.29 -4.74
C LEU A 48 16.35 -9.29 -3.89
N LYS A 49 15.69 -10.00 -2.97
CA LYS A 49 16.34 -10.91 -2.01
C LYS A 49 16.30 -12.37 -2.49
N GLY A 50 15.37 -12.72 -3.38
CA GLY A 50 15.16 -14.07 -3.91
C GLY A 50 15.00 -15.09 -2.78
N SER A 51 15.72 -16.20 -2.86
CA SER A 51 15.70 -17.26 -1.85
C SER A 51 16.20 -16.85 -0.46
N ASN A 52 16.84 -15.68 -0.34
CA ASN A 52 17.27 -15.14 0.96
C ASN A 52 16.18 -14.30 1.63
N TRP A 53 15.07 -14.01 0.95
CA TRP A 53 13.93 -13.36 1.57
C TRP A 53 13.33 -14.25 2.66
N LYS A 54 12.90 -13.65 3.76
CA LYS A 54 12.25 -14.34 4.86
C LYS A 54 10.92 -13.65 5.12
N GLU A 55 9.90 -14.46 5.32
CA GLU A 55 8.59 -13.98 5.72
C GLU A 55 8.68 -13.19 7.03
N TRP A 56 7.87 -12.14 7.12
CA TRP A 56 7.80 -11.32 8.32
C TRP A 56 7.22 -12.13 9.48
N HIS A 57 7.66 -11.84 10.69
CA HIS A 57 7.11 -12.46 11.91
C HIS A 57 5.79 -11.82 12.38
N TYR A 58 5.24 -10.93 11.56
CA TYR A 58 4.03 -10.15 11.80
C TYR A 58 3.17 -10.17 10.53
N SER A 59 1.92 -9.73 10.66
CA SER A 59 0.95 -9.81 9.58
C SER A 59 1.18 -8.78 8.47
N TRP A 60 0.59 -9.00 7.30
CA TRP A 60 0.68 -8.05 6.19
C TRP A 60 0.06 -6.69 6.53
N GLU A 61 -0.93 -6.63 7.42
CA GLU A 61 -1.48 -5.38 7.93
C GLU A 61 -0.43 -4.59 8.74
N GLU A 62 0.29 -5.27 9.65
CA GLU A 62 1.39 -4.64 10.39
C GLU A 62 2.50 -4.18 9.44
N GLN A 63 2.79 -4.96 8.40
CA GLN A 63 3.74 -4.57 7.35
C GLN A 63 3.32 -3.29 6.62
N LEU A 64 2.06 -3.17 6.18
CA LEU A 64 1.57 -1.96 5.51
C LEU A 64 1.64 -0.74 6.42
N ALA A 65 1.35 -0.91 7.72
CA ALA A 65 1.49 0.16 8.70
C ALA A 65 2.95 0.59 8.90
N ILE A 66 3.91 -0.35 8.90
CA ILE A 66 5.35 -0.06 8.97
C ILE A 66 5.80 0.74 7.73
N VAL A 67 5.36 0.33 6.54
CA VAL A 67 5.65 1.06 5.30
C VAL A 67 5.12 2.49 5.41
N MET A 68 3.84 2.67 5.76
CA MET A 68 3.23 3.99 5.93
C MET A 68 4.00 4.87 6.93
N ASN A 69 4.33 4.34 8.11
CA ASN A 69 5.01 5.08 9.16
C ASN A 69 6.44 5.50 8.79
N ARG A 70 7.14 4.68 8.00
CA ARG A 70 8.55 4.92 7.66
C ARG A 70 8.74 5.75 6.40
N THR A 71 7.82 5.66 5.44
CA THR A 71 8.00 6.28 4.12
C THR A 71 6.87 7.23 3.73
N GLY A 72 5.74 7.21 4.44
CA GLY A 72 4.53 7.92 4.03
C GLY A 72 3.81 7.28 2.84
N VAL A 73 4.30 6.15 2.31
CA VAL A 73 3.61 5.42 1.24
C VAL A 73 2.32 4.84 1.80
N ASN A 74 1.22 5.30 1.21
CA ASN A 74 -0.15 4.92 1.52
C ASN A 74 -0.76 4.24 0.28
N ALA A 75 -1.97 3.69 0.41
CA ALA A 75 -2.74 3.19 -0.74
C ALA A 75 -2.06 2.06 -1.53
N VAL A 76 -1.56 1.02 -0.84
CA VAL A 76 -1.03 -0.20 -1.49
C VAL A 76 -2.14 -1.24 -1.67
N ILE A 77 -2.70 -1.76 -0.57
CA ILE A 77 -3.90 -2.62 -0.55
C ILE A 77 -5.09 -1.85 0.03
N LEU A 78 -4.82 -0.85 0.88
CA LEU A 78 -5.82 0.02 1.47
C LEU A 78 -5.21 1.40 1.66
N GLU A 79 -6.05 2.42 1.62
CA GLU A 79 -5.69 3.80 1.90
C GLU A 79 -6.25 4.19 3.27
N LEU A 80 -5.41 4.76 4.13
CA LEU A 80 -5.85 5.38 5.38
C LEU A 80 -5.72 6.90 5.29
N ALA A 81 -6.77 7.60 5.70
CA ALA A 81 -6.74 9.04 5.83
C ALA A 81 -7.31 9.47 7.19
N VAL A 82 -6.84 10.62 7.68
CA VAL A 82 -7.49 11.35 8.77
C VAL A 82 -8.10 12.60 8.18
N THR A 83 -9.42 12.67 8.17
CA THR A 83 -10.20 13.72 7.49
C THR A 83 -11.15 14.40 8.49
N HIS A 84 -11.84 15.45 8.05
CA HIS A 84 -12.95 16.02 8.81
C HIS A 84 -14.14 15.06 8.80
N ASP A 85 -14.75 14.85 9.96
CA ASP A 85 -15.94 14.03 10.08
C ASP A 85 -17.10 14.65 9.26
N PRO A 86 -17.68 13.93 8.28
CA PRO A 86 -18.76 14.46 7.43
C PRO A 86 -20.04 14.87 8.19
N ALA A 87 -20.29 14.26 9.35
CA ALA A 87 -21.43 14.59 10.22
C ALA A 87 -21.12 15.75 11.19
N ASN A 88 -19.85 15.98 11.53
CA ASN A 88 -19.42 17.13 12.32
C ASN A 88 -17.96 17.50 12.02
N SER A 89 -17.77 18.49 11.16
CA SER A 89 -16.45 18.91 10.69
C SER A 89 -15.52 19.49 11.76
N SER A 90 -16.02 19.74 12.97
CA SER A 90 -15.19 20.12 14.13
C SER A 90 -14.38 18.95 14.71
N HIS A 91 -14.69 17.70 14.30
CA HIS A 91 -13.94 16.51 14.66
C HIS A 91 -13.22 15.93 13.45
N SER A 92 -12.16 15.17 13.72
CA SER A 92 -11.49 14.34 12.73
C SER A 92 -11.89 12.88 12.90
N VAL A 93 -11.91 12.14 11.79
CA VAL A 93 -12.23 10.71 11.76
C VAL A 93 -11.19 9.97 10.91
N ILE A 94 -10.96 8.70 11.23
CA ILE A 94 -10.13 7.83 10.41
C ILE A 94 -11.03 7.25 9.31
N GLU A 95 -10.60 7.41 8.07
CA GLU A 95 -11.21 6.79 6.91
C GLU A 95 -10.28 5.69 6.37
N ILE A 96 -10.85 4.53 6.05
CA ILE A 96 -10.17 3.44 5.36
C ILE A 96 -10.90 3.19 4.04
N ASP A 97 -10.14 3.18 2.95
CA ASP A 97 -10.66 3.10 1.58
C ASP A 97 -9.87 2.09 0.73
N GLN A 98 -10.44 1.74 -0.42
CA GLN A 98 -9.69 1.08 -1.48
C GLN A 98 -8.50 1.96 -1.93
N PRO A 99 -7.40 1.38 -2.44
CA PRO A 99 -6.22 2.14 -2.83
C PRO A 99 -6.42 2.87 -4.15
N LYS A 100 -5.45 3.72 -4.49
CA LYS A 100 -5.28 4.28 -5.84
C LYS A 100 -4.49 3.29 -6.67
N TRP A 101 -4.86 3.15 -7.93
CA TRP A 101 -4.23 2.17 -8.81
C TRP A 101 -2.92 2.70 -9.41
N GLY A 102 -1.96 1.81 -9.64
CA GLY A 102 -0.63 2.17 -10.15
C GLY A 102 -0.66 2.90 -11.50
N VAL A 103 -1.58 2.52 -12.39
CA VAL A 103 -1.79 3.20 -13.68
C VAL A 103 -2.78 4.39 -13.60
N GLY A 104 -3.18 4.78 -12.40
CA GLY A 104 -4.00 5.96 -12.11
C GLY A 104 -5.51 5.78 -12.26
N SER A 105 -5.97 4.93 -13.20
CA SER A 105 -7.41 4.69 -13.41
C SER A 105 -7.76 3.20 -13.39
N ARG A 106 -9.02 2.89 -13.07
CA ARG A 106 -9.55 1.52 -13.06
C ARG A 106 -9.67 0.90 -14.46
N TRP A 107 -9.90 1.72 -15.49
CA TRP A 107 -10.30 1.26 -16.82
C TRP A 107 -9.34 0.26 -17.50
N PRO A 108 -8.01 0.48 -17.51
CA PRO A 108 -7.06 -0.47 -18.11
C PRO A 108 -7.15 -1.87 -17.50
N TYR A 109 -7.33 -1.98 -16.19
CA TYR A 109 -7.47 -3.26 -15.48
C TYR A 109 -8.71 -4.05 -15.91
N LEU A 110 -9.80 -3.38 -16.30
CA LEU A 110 -11.02 -4.04 -16.76
C LEU A 110 -10.84 -4.71 -18.14
N MET A 111 -9.85 -4.28 -18.91
CA MET A 111 -9.49 -4.87 -20.20
C MET A 111 -8.55 -6.08 -20.06
N GLY A 112 -8.05 -6.34 -18.84
CA GLY A 112 -7.16 -7.46 -18.52
C GLY A 112 -5.70 -7.21 -18.89
N THR A 113 -4.85 -8.22 -18.65
CA THR A 113 -3.38 -8.14 -18.83
C THR A 113 -2.95 -7.84 -20.27
N ASP A 114 -3.85 -8.00 -21.25
CA ASP A 114 -3.55 -7.71 -22.64
C ASP A 114 -3.58 -6.23 -23.02
N ASP A 115 -4.13 -5.39 -22.14
CA ASP A 115 -4.19 -3.94 -22.31
C ASP A 115 -2.77 -3.34 -22.46
N PRO A 116 -2.53 -2.48 -23.46
CA PRO A 116 -1.21 -1.88 -23.68
C PRO A 116 -0.65 -1.08 -22.49
N MET A 117 -1.52 -0.43 -21.70
CA MET A 117 -1.10 0.33 -20.53
C MET A 117 -0.62 -0.61 -19.42
N LEU A 118 -1.34 -1.71 -19.17
CA LEU A 118 -0.91 -2.69 -18.18
C LEU A 118 0.38 -3.40 -18.60
N LYS A 119 0.52 -3.75 -19.89
CA LYS A 119 1.78 -4.32 -20.42
C LYS A 119 2.97 -3.39 -20.17
N ASN A 120 2.82 -2.10 -20.46
CA ASN A 120 3.87 -1.12 -20.22
C ASN A 120 4.15 -0.91 -18.72
N TYR A 121 3.11 -0.94 -17.89
CA TYR A 121 3.27 -0.81 -16.44
C TYR A 121 3.98 -2.02 -15.82
N THR A 122 3.58 -3.24 -16.17
CA THR A 122 4.29 -4.48 -15.75
C THR A 122 5.72 -4.51 -16.26
N HIS A 123 5.97 -4.01 -17.48
CA HIS A 123 7.32 -3.86 -18.01
C HIS A 123 8.16 -2.87 -17.20
N LEU A 124 7.59 -1.72 -16.82
CA LEU A 124 8.24 -0.74 -15.95
C LEU A 124 8.58 -1.33 -14.57
N MET A 125 7.64 -2.06 -13.96
CA MET A 125 7.88 -2.77 -12.69
C MET A 125 9.07 -3.73 -12.81
N THR A 126 9.11 -4.51 -13.90
CA THR A 126 10.18 -5.47 -14.19
C THR A 126 11.54 -4.78 -14.36
N LEU A 127 11.61 -3.73 -15.19
CA LEU A 127 12.84 -2.96 -15.38
C LEU A 127 13.31 -2.31 -14.09
N THR A 128 12.39 -1.82 -13.26
CA THR A 128 12.72 -1.23 -11.96
C THR A 128 13.37 -2.26 -11.04
N ALA A 129 12.76 -3.44 -10.90
CA ALA A 129 13.33 -4.52 -10.09
C ALA A 129 14.73 -4.93 -10.61
N MET A 130 14.89 -5.07 -11.93
CA MET A 130 16.18 -5.41 -12.55
C MET A 130 17.25 -4.34 -12.31
N ASN A 131 16.90 -3.05 -12.44
CA ASN A 131 17.83 -1.94 -12.19
C ASN A 131 18.25 -1.87 -10.71
N LEU A 132 17.41 -2.37 -9.80
CA LEU A 132 17.73 -2.52 -8.38
C LEU A 132 18.56 -3.79 -8.08
N GLY A 133 18.79 -4.65 -9.08
CA GLY A 133 19.65 -5.84 -8.97
C GLY A 133 18.89 -7.17 -8.87
N ALA A 134 17.59 -7.21 -9.16
CA ALA A 134 16.85 -8.46 -9.26
C ALA A 134 17.35 -9.33 -10.43
N GLU A 135 17.26 -10.65 -10.26
CA GLU A 135 17.44 -11.60 -11.36
C GLU A 135 16.29 -11.45 -12.37
N ARG A 136 16.61 -11.42 -13.66
CA ARG A 136 15.63 -11.11 -14.73
C ARG A 136 14.41 -12.03 -14.68
N ARG A 137 14.59 -13.36 -14.60
CA ARG A 137 13.46 -14.31 -14.63
C ARG A 137 12.61 -14.21 -13.37
N LEU A 138 13.24 -13.97 -12.22
CA LEU A 138 12.55 -13.68 -10.97
C LEU A 138 11.70 -12.42 -11.09
N ALA A 139 12.28 -11.31 -11.59
CA ALA A 139 11.58 -10.06 -11.78
C ALA A 139 10.40 -10.18 -12.75
N GLU A 140 10.61 -10.80 -13.93
CA GLU A 140 9.56 -11.02 -14.92
C GLU A 140 8.38 -11.83 -14.34
N ARG A 141 8.67 -12.87 -13.55
CA ARG A 141 7.64 -13.70 -12.92
C ARG A 141 6.91 -12.96 -11.79
N GLU A 142 7.63 -12.42 -10.82
CA GLU A 142 7.00 -11.81 -9.63
C GLU A 142 6.26 -10.51 -9.98
N MET A 143 6.72 -9.74 -10.98
CA MET A 143 5.98 -8.55 -11.42
C MET A 143 4.71 -8.91 -12.20
N HIS A 144 4.71 -10.05 -12.91
CA HIS A 144 3.48 -10.59 -13.50
C HIS A 144 2.50 -11.04 -12.41
N GLU A 145 2.96 -11.76 -11.39
CA GLU A 145 2.13 -12.17 -10.24
C GLU A 145 1.58 -10.95 -9.49
N ALA A 146 2.39 -9.90 -9.30
CA ALA A 146 1.94 -8.63 -8.72
C ALA A 146 0.87 -7.92 -9.57
N MET A 147 0.99 -7.95 -10.90
CA MET A 147 -0.05 -7.42 -11.80
C MET A 147 -1.36 -8.22 -11.70
N GLU A 148 -1.28 -9.54 -11.65
CA GLU A 148 -2.45 -10.40 -11.44
C GLU A 148 -3.11 -10.13 -10.08
N PHE A 149 -2.31 -9.89 -9.05
CA PHE A 149 -2.79 -9.46 -7.73
C PHE A 149 -3.54 -8.13 -7.81
N GLU A 150 -2.98 -7.10 -8.46
CA GLU A 150 -3.65 -5.81 -8.67
C GLU A 150 -4.98 -5.97 -9.43
N LEU A 151 -5.01 -6.77 -10.50
CA LEU A 151 -6.23 -7.05 -11.27
C LEU A 151 -7.35 -7.63 -10.39
N LYS A 152 -7.00 -8.55 -9.49
CA LYS A 152 -7.96 -9.13 -8.52
C LYS A 152 -8.50 -8.06 -7.57
N LEU A 153 -7.63 -7.19 -7.03
CA LEU A 153 -8.06 -6.10 -6.16
C LEU A 153 -9.00 -5.13 -6.88
N VAL A 154 -8.64 -4.73 -8.10
CA VAL A 154 -9.46 -3.81 -8.91
C VAL A 154 -10.84 -4.38 -9.21
N ASN A 155 -10.97 -5.70 -9.36
CA ASN A 155 -12.27 -6.33 -9.57
C ASN A 155 -13.24 -6.11 -8.40
N PHE A 156 -12.74 -6.02 -7.17
CA PHE A 156 -13.55 -5.73 -5.98
C PHE A 156 -13.82 -4.24 -5.76
N SER A 157 -13.08 -3.37 -6.45
CA SER A 157 -13.18 -1.93 -6.25
C SER A 157 -14.48 -1.33 -6.77
N ALA A 158 -14.84 -0.16 -6.27
CA ALA A 158 -15.89 0.68 -6.83
C ALA A 158 -15.34 1.65 -7.88
N ASP A 159 -16.19 1.98 -8.85
CA ASP A 159 -15.92 2.99 -9.88
C ASP A 159 -16.05 4.41 -9.32
N ASP A 160 -15.25 5.34 -9.85
CA ASP A 160 -15.20 6.73 -9.40
C ASP A 160 -16.55 7.46 -9.52
N MET A 161 -17.40 7.09 -10.49
CA MET A 161 -18.72 7.68 -10.64
C MET A 161 -19.64 7.33 -9.47
N ILE A 162 -19.61 6.07 -9.03
CA ILE A 162 -20.42 5.58 -7.90
C ILE A 162 -19.90 6.18 -6.58
N ARG A 163 -18.60 6.48 -6.52
CA ARG A 163 -17.91 7.08 -5.36
C ARG A 163 -18.20 8.57 -5.16
N ARG A 164 -18.93 9.23 -6.07
CA ARG A 164 -19.30 10.65 -5.95
C ARG A 164 -20.40 10.90 -4.92
N ASP A 165 -21.17 9.89 -4.56
CA ASP A 165 -22.15 9.99 -3.48
C ASP A 165 -21.43 9.93 -2.12
N PRO A 166 -21.36 11.04 -1.36
CA PRO A 166 -20.64 11.07 -0.08
C PRO A 166 -21.32 10.20 0.98
N ASP A 167 -22.64 9.97 0.90
CA ASP A 167 -23.36 9.19 1.89
C ASP A 167 -23.04 7.70 1.74
N ARG A 168 -22.81 7.22 0.51
CA ARG A 168 -22.38 5.85 0.22
C ARG A 168 -21.08 5.48 0.94
N GLY A 169 -20.13 6.42 1.02
CA GLY A 169 -18.82 6.20 1.62
C GLY A 169 -18.80 6.37 3.15
N ASN A 170 -19.88 6.84 3.78
CA ASN A 170 -19.91 7.16 5.21
C ASN A 170 -20.34 5.96 6.07
N ASN A 171 -19.72 4.79 5.87
CA ASN A 171 -20.05 3.59 6.63
C ASN A 171 -19.30 3.53 7.95
N ARG A 172 -20.00 3.83 9.04
CA ARG A 172 -19.41 4.01 10.37
C ARG A 172 -19.37 2.71 11.17
N PHE A 173 -18.21 2.44 11.73
CA PHE A 173 -17.98 1.36 12.67
C PHE A 173 -17.19 1.89 13.87
N GLN A 174 -17.41 1.30 15.04
CA GLN A 174 -16.41 1.34 16.09
C GLN A 174 -15.28 0.38 15.69
N LEU A 175 -14.03 0.74 15.98
CA LEU A 175 -12.86 -0.07 15.58
C LEU A 175 -13.01 -1.55 15.97
N TRP A 176 -13.51 -1.85 17.17
CA TRP A 176 -13.75 -3.21 17.63
C TRP A 176 -14.76 -4.01 16.77
N GLN A 177 -15.70 -3.33 16.10
CA GLN A 177 -16.71 -3.97 15.27
C GLN A 177 -16.12 -4.52 13.97
N LEU A 178 -15.03 -3.92 13.48
CA LEU A 178 -14.44 -4.29 12.19
C LEU A 178 -14.00 -5.75 12.15
N LYS A 179 -13.57 -6.33 13.28
CA LYS A 179 -13.21 -7.76 13.35
C LYS A 179 -14.38 -8.70 13.01
N ASN A 180 -15.61 -8.31 13.35
CA ASN A 180 -16.79 -9.12 13.05
C ASN A 180 -17.25 -8.94 11.59
N HIS A 181 -17.09 -7.74 11.04
CA HIS A 181 -17.48 -7.42 9.65
C HIS A 181 -16.42 -7.90 8.63
N PHE A 182 -15.15 -7.82 8.99
CA PHE A 182 -14.01 -8.16 8.15
C PHE A 182 -13.04 -9.11 8.88
N PRO A 183 -13.47 -10.36 9.20
CA PRO A 183 -12.67 -11.30 9.99
C PRO A 183 -11.31 -11.70 9.42
N LEU A 184 -11.06 -11.51 8.12
CA LEU A 184 -9.76 -11.84 7.50
C LEU A 184 -8.81 -10.64 7.36
N ILE A 185 -9.22 -9.45 7.82
CA ILE A 185 -8.39 -8.24 7.77
C ILE A 185 -8.30 -7.66 9.19
N ASP A 186 -7.09 -7.64 9.75
CA ASP A 186 -6.86 -7.10 11.09
C ASP A 186 -6.70 -5.57 11.05
N PHE A 187 -7.81 -4.87 10.83
CA PHE A 187 -7.87 -3.40 10.86
C PHE A 187 -7.45 -2.82 12.21
N GLU A 188 -7.73 -3.53 13.31
CA GLU A 188 -7.31 -3.10 14.64
C GLU A 188 -5.78 -3.09 14.75
N LYS A 189 -5.11 -4.16 14.30
CA LYS A 189 -3.64 -4.20 14.21
C LYS A 189 -3.09 -3.10 13.31
N TYR A 190 -3.67 -2.91 12.12
CA TYR A 190 -3.24 -1.87 11.19
C TYR A 190 -3.29 -0.48 11.83
N VAL A 191 -4.47 -0.06 12.30
CA VAL A 191 -4.70 1.27 12.87
C VAL A 191 -3.83 1.49 14.12
N ASN A 192 -3.77 0.53 15.04
CA ASN A 192 -2.92 0.66 16.23
C ASN A 192 -1.43 0.78 15.89
N THR A 193 -0.99 0.15 14.79
CA THR A 193 0.42 0.24 14.37
C THR A 193 0.71 1.57 13.70
N VAL A 194 -0.18 2.07 12.83
CA VAL A 194 -0.04 3.40 12.21
C VAL A 194 0.04 4.49 13.28
N PHE A 195 -0.86 4.49 14.25
CA PHE A 195 -0.91 5.55 15.28
C PHE A 195 0.03 5.34 16.47
N ARG A 196 0.85 4.27 16.47
CA ARG A 196 1.75 3.96 17.57
C ARG A 196 2.73 5.11 17.83
N GLY A 197 2.66 5.70 19.02
CA GLY A 197 3.51 6.84 19.41
C GLY A 197 3.03 8.20 18.89
N LEU A 198 1.95 8.23 18.10
CA LEU A 198 1.31 9.46 17.61
C LEU A 198 0.05 9.80 18.41
N ALA A 199 -0.80 8.80 18.65
CA ALA A 199 -2.05 8.96 19.39
C ALA A 199 -2.47 7.64 20.06
N ASN A 200 -3.27 7.75 21.14
CA ASN A 200 -3.88 6.57 21.74
C ASN A 200 -5.14 6.18 20.95
N VAL A 201 -5.17 4.97 20.40
CA VAL A 201 -6.33 4.45 19.68
C VAL A 201 -7.20 3.63 20.64
N SER A 202 -8.47 4.01 20.75
CA SER A 202 -9.45 3.25 21.53
C SER A 202 -10.20 2.27 20.62
N PRO A 203 -10.58 1.07 21.12
CA PRO A 203 -11.49 0.19 20.41
C PRO A 203 -12.84 0.86 20.07
N ASN A 204 -13.25 1.87 20.84
CA ASN A 204 -14.45 2.68 20.62
C ASN A 204 -14.18 3.96 19.79
N HIS A 205 -13.10 4.01 19.01
CA HIS A 205 -12.97 5.06 18.02
C HIS A 205 -13.82 4.74 16.79
N THR A 206 -14.49 5.77 16.28
CA THR A 206 -15.23 5.68 15.02
C THR A 206 -14.25 5.63 13.86
N ILE A 207 -14.42 4.63 13.00
CA ILE A 207 -13.75 4.44 11.73
C ILE A 207 -14.81 4.48 10.63
N ILE A 208 -14.53 5.17 9.54
CA ILE A 208 -15.36 5.13 8.33
C ILE A 208 -14.71 4.18 7.33
N ILE A 209 -15.46 3.17 6.88
CA ILE A 209 -15.07 2.29 5.78
C ILE A 209 -15.73 2.81 4.52
N ARG A 210 -14.95 3.33 3.58
CA ARG A 210 -15.50 3.95 2.37
C ARG A 210 -16.06 2.95 1.38
N GLU A 211 -15.44 1.77 1.27
CA GLU A 211 -15.83 0.73 0.31
C GLU A 211 -15.98 -0.63 1.00
N ILE A 212 -17.18 -0.88 1.55
CA ILE A 212 -17.48 -2.16 2.20
C ILE A 212 -17.31 -3.32 1.22
N GLU A 213 -17.78 -3.17 -0.02
CA GLU A 213 -17.73 -4.24 -1.03
C GLU A 213 -16.30 -4.60 -1.43
N TYR A 214 -15.40 -3.63 -1.48
CA TYR A 214 -13.98 -3.85 -1.75
C TYR A 214 -13.36 -4.78 -0.70
N PHE A 215 -13.48 -4.39 0.58
CA PHE A 215 -12.95 -5.19 1.67
C PHE A 215 -13.69 -6.52 1.84
N SER A 216 -14.99 -6.58 1.55
CA SER A 216 -15.73 -7.85 1.54
C SER A 216 -15.23 -8.79 0.44
N GLY A 217 -14.97 -8.28 -0.77
CA GLY A 217 -14.47 -9.03 -1.91
C GLY A 217 -13.09 -9.63 -1.67
N ILE A 218 -12.19 -8.86 -1.05
CA ILE A 218 -10.86 -9.31 -0.60
C ILE A 218 -10.95 -10.57 0.28
N GLN A 219 -11.96 -10.64 1.16
CA GLN A 219 -12.13 -11.78 2.06
C GLN A 219 -12.67 -13.02 1.35
N VAL A 220 -13.62 -12.85 0.44
CA VAL A 220 -14.19 -13.95 -0.36
C VAL A 220 -13.14 -14.52 -1.31
N GLY A 221 -12.28 -13.68 -1.86
CA GLY A 221 -11.16 -14.10 -2.70
C GLY A 221 -10.04 -14.82 -1.95
N ARG A 222 -10.11 -14.93 -0.60
CA ARG A 222 -9.04 -15.34 0.32
C ARG A 222 -7.72 -14.69 -0.03
N LEU A 223 -7.34 -13.61 0.66
CA LEU A 223 -6.01 -12.96 0.53
C LEU A 223 -4.84 -13.95 0.43
N CYS A 224 -4.86 -15.10 1.11
CA CYS A 224 -3.83 -16.14 0.99
C CYS A 224 -3.77 -16.84 -0.39
N ASP A 225 -4.91 -16.98 -1.08
CA ASP A 225 -5.01 -17.45 -2.48
C ASP A 225 -4.63 -16.33 -3.48
N ILE A 226 -4.58 -15.07 -3.01
CA ILE A 226 -4.25 -13.88 -3.82
C ILE A 226 -2.75 -13.52 -3.67
N VAL A 227 -2.18 -13.63 -2.46
CA VAL A 227 -0.77 -13.30 -2.12
C VAL A 227 0.21 -14.45 -2.41
N GLY A 228 -0.27 -15.60 -2.90
CA GLY A 228 0.58 -16.66 -3.44
C GLY A 228 1.39 -17.40 -2.38
N HIS A 229 0.77 -18.37 -1.69
CA HIS A 229 1.55 -19.39 -0.99
C HIS A 229 2.13 -20.39 -2.00
N HIS A 230 3.46 -20.42 -2.10
CA HIS A 230 4.22 -21.52 -2.67
C HIS A 230 4.16 -22.75 -1.75
N ASP A 231 3.02 -23.41 -1.67
CA ASP A 231 2.94 -24.76 -1.09
C ASP A 231 3.16 -25.81 -2.19
N GLY A 232 4.42 -25.95 -2.57
CA GLY A 232 4.89 -27.19 -3.18
C GLY A 232 5.09 -28.24 -2.10
N HIS A 233 4.01 -28.94 -1.69
CA HIS A 233 4.05 -30.36 -1.34
C HIS A 233 2.63 -30.96 -1.32
N ALA A 234 2.31 -31.67 -2.39
CA ALA A 234 1.17 -32.56 -2.44
C ALA A 234 1.34 -33.70 -1.43
N SER A 235 0.31 -33.94 -0.62
CA SER A 235 -0.19 -35.28 -0.32
C SER A 235 -1.52 -35.17 0.42
N GLY A 236 -2.59 -35.63 -0.22
CA GLY A 236 -3.93 -35.52 0.29
C GLY A 236 -4.20 -36.35 1.55
N LYS A 237 -5.29 -36.00 2.21
CA LYS A 237 -6.27 -36.94 2.74
C LYS A 237 -7.55 -36.19 3.09
N VAL A 238 -8.59 -36.51 2.34
CA VAL A 238 -9.98 -36.38 2.77
C VAL A 238 -10.16 -37.23 4.02
N VAL A 239 -10.55 -36.63 5.14
CA VAL A 239 -11.29 -37.32 6.20
C VAL A 239 -12.29 -36.34 6.82
N ARG A 240 -13.57 -36.63 6.54
CA ARG A 240 -14.83 -36.31 7.24
C ARG A 240 -14.91 -35.04 8.09
#